data_AF-A0A3D0CCP5-F1
#
_entry.id   AF-A0A3D0CCP5-F1
#
_cell.length_a   1.000
_cell.length_b   1.000
_cell.length_c   1.000
_cell.angle_alpha   90.00
_cell.angle_beta   90.00
_cell.angle_gamma   90.00
#
_symmetry.space_group_name_H-M   'P 1'
#
loop_
_entity.id
_entity.type
_entity.pdbx_description
1 polymer ?
#
loop_
_entity_poly.entity_id
_entity_poly.type
_entity_poly.pdbx_seq_one_letter_code
_entity_poly.pdbx_strand_id
1 'polypeptide(L)'
;HGSDWGNWQGVGVQGITDFIARIKHEDHSELLLNALPHLPDEVLSPICSALENEQYPVVLIDALVAALERALTSPQTSSKAMQLLRALAANSHHIHVKRAIEQLLSNKQVSSELLITLSGRCWQALADEQMLMCYFEHLLCNDDLTLFSSIFKDLVTIPLIRPVAFQCIRSENRSPALAQAIGQLFGQS
;
A
#
# COMPACT_ATOMS: atom_id res chain seq x y z
N HIS A 1 -12.26 5.51 -33.78
CA HIS A 1 -13.32 4.63 -33.27
C HIS A 1 -13.56 5.00 -31.82
N GLY A 2 -14.71 5.59 -31.52
CA GLY A 2 -15.05 6.02 -30.16
C GLY A 2 -15.30 4.79 -29.30
N SER A 3 -14.51 4.63 -28.25
CA SER A 3 -14.67 3.55 -27.28
C SER A 3 -15.82 3.86 -26.34
N ASP A 4 -16.78 2.95 -26.30
CA ASP A 4 -18.00 3.01 -25.50
C ASP A 4 -17.69 2.59 -24.06
N TRP A 5 -17.07 3.49 -23.29
CA TRP A 5 -16.62 3.25 -21.91
C TRP A 5 -17.77 3.16 -20.89
N GLY A 6 -19.04 3.20 -21.33
CA GLY A 6 -20.22 3.15 -20.45
C GLY A 6 -20.67 1.74 -20.04
N ASN A 7 -20.17 0.67 -20.68
CA ASN A 7 -20.70 -0.68 -20.49
C ASN A 7 -20.13 -1.46 -19.29
N TRP A 8 -19.35 -0.82 -18.40
CA TRP A 8 -18.78 -1.52 -17.24
C TRP A 8 -19.81 -2.04 -16.23
N GLN A 9 -21.03 -1.49 -16.22
CA GLN A 9 -22.14 -1.96 -15.38
C GLN A 9 -22.57 -3.41 -15.66
N GLY A 10 -22.20 -3.98 -16.82
CA GLY A 10 -22.49 -5.37 -17.16
C GLY A 10 -21.41 -6.37 -16.75
N VAL A 11 -20.22 -5.92 -16.31
CA VAL A 11 -19.13 -6.81 -15.92
C VAL A 11 -19.30 -7.20 -14.46
N GLY A 12 -19.79 -8.42 -14.22
CA GLY A 12 -19.85 -8.97 -12.87
C GLY A 12 -18.45 -9.09 -12.23
N VAL A 13 -18.37 -9.02 -10.91
CA VAL A 13 -17.11 -9.11 -10.13
C VAL A 13 -16.28 -10.34 -10.53
N GLN A 14 -16.92 -11.46 -10.84
CA GLN A 14 -16.25 -12.67 -11.32
C GLN A 14 -15.49 -12.45 -12.64
N GLY A 15 -16.07 -11.71 -13.60
CA GLY A 15 -15.40 -11.40 -14.87
C GLY A 15 -14.17 -10.52 -14.70
N ILE A 16 -14.20 -9.59 -13.73
CA ILE A 16 -13.03 -8.79 -13.36
C ILE A 16 -11.92 -9.67 -12.79
N THR A 17 -12.25 -10.54 -11.82
CA THR A 17 -11.26 -11.43 -11.22
C THR A 17 -10.64 -12.37 -12.25
N ASP A 18 -11.45 -12.97 -13.13
CA ASP A 18 -10.95 -13.85 -14.19
C ASP A 18 -10.05 -13.11 -15.19
N PHE A 19 -10.37 -11.85 -15.52
CA PHE A 19 -9.54 -10.99 -16.35
C PHE A 19 -8.19 -10.67 -15.69
N ILE A 20 -8.20 -10.32 -14.40
CA ILE A 20 -6.99 -9.98 -13.62
C ILE A 20 -6.12 -11.20 -13.32
N ALA A 21 -6.71 -12.37 -13.06
CA ALA A 21 -5.96 -13.63 -12.91
C ALA A 21 -5.14 -13.98 -14.16
N ARG A 22 -5.49 -13.39 -15.31
CA ARG A 22 -4.78 -13.54 -16.59
C ARG A 22 -4.04 -12.27 -16.99
N ILE A 23 -3.75 -11.36 -16.07
CA ILE A 23 -3.16 -10.04 -16.39
C ILE A 23 -1.83 -10.13 -17.15
N LYS A 24 -1.07 -11.22 -16.97
CA LYS A 24 0.20 -11.49 -17.68
C LYS A 24 0.02 -12.15 -19.05
N HIS A 25 -1.19 -12.57 -19.42
CA HIS A 25 -1.47 -13.23 -20.69
C HIS A 25 -1.89 -12.22 -21.75
N GLU A 26 -1.48 -12.49 -23.00
CA GLU A 26 -1.91 -11.75 -24.18
C GLU A 26 -1.71 -10.23 -24.01
N ASP A 27 -2.75 -9.45 -24.28
CA ASP A 27 -2.79 -8.00 -24.20
C ASP A 27 -3.52 -7.49 -22.94
N HIS A 28 -3.82 -8.35 -21.96
CA HIS A 28 -4.61 -7.97 -20.77
C HIS A 28 -4.00 -6.80 -19.99
N SER A 29 -2.68 -6.80 -19.79
CA SER A 29 -1.98 -5.66 -19.16
C SER A 29 -2.12 -4.37 -19.95
N GLU A 30 -2.09 -4.44 -21.29
CA GLU A 30 -2.25 -3.29 -22.17
C GLU A 30 -3.70 -2.78 -22.17
N LEU A 31 -4.68 -3.69 -22.21
CA LEU A 31 -6.10 -3.36 -22.09
C LEU A 31 -6.39 -2.64 -20.77
N LEU A 32 -5.87 -3.15 -19.65
CA LEU A 32 -6.05 -2.50 -18.35
C LEU A 32 -5.33 -1.15 -18.30
N LEU A 33 -4.11 -1.06 -18.83
CA LEU A 33 -3.34 0.19 -18.88
C LEU A 33 -4.12 1.29 -19.62
N ASN A 34 -4.73 0.94 -20.77
CA ASN A 34 -5.54 1.86 -21.57
C ASN A 34 -6.88 2.21 -20.90
N ALA A 35 -7.47 1.28 -20.14
CA ALA A 35 -8.74 1.51 -19.45
C ALA A 35 -8.58 2.31 -18.15
N LEU A 36 -7.48 2.16 -17.42
CA LEU A 36 -7.25 2.71 -16.07
C LEU A 36 -7.62 4.20 -15.91
N PRO A 37 -7.31 5.11 -16.85
CA PRO A 37 -7.68 6.53 -16.74
C PRO A 37 -9.18 6.82 -16.84
N HIS A 38 -9.96 5.86 -17.34
CA HIS A 38 -11.38 6.00 -17.66
C HIS A 38 -12.29 5.19 -16.72
N LEU A 39 -11.71 4.40 -15.82
CA LEU A 39 -12.47 3.55 -14.92
C LEU A 39 -13.24 4.39 -13.88
N PRO A 40 -14.55 4.15 -13.71
CA PRO A 40 -15.29 4.69 -12.58
C PRO A 40 -14.84 4.00 -11.29
N ASP A 41 -15.00 4.67 -10.15
CA ASP A 41 -14.47 4.19 -8.86
C ASP A 41 -15.10 2.84 -8.44
N GLU A 42 -16.36 2.59 -8.82
CA GLU A 42 -17.07 1.33 -8.56
C GLU A 42 -16.43 0.13 -9.27
N VAL A 43 -15.73 0.36 -10.37
CA VAL A 43 -15.04 -0.67 -11.17
C VAL A 43 -13.57 -0.75 -10.77
N LEU A 44 -12.96 0.39 -10.43
CA LEU A 44 -11.58 0.45 -9.95
C LEU A 44 -11.40 -0.37 -8.67
N SER A 45 -12.36 -0.31 -7.74
CA SER A 45 -12.32 -1.02 -6.47
C SER A 45 -12.12 -2.55 -6.61
N PRO A 46 -12.99 -3.30 -7.33
CA PRO A 46 -12.80 -4.73 -7.53
C PRO A 46 -11.54 -5.07 -8.35
N ILE A 47 -11.13 -4.21 -9.31
CA ILE A 47 -9.87 -4.39 -10.04
C ILE A 47 -8.68 -4.31 -9.08
N CYS A 48 -8.62 -3.30 -8.23
CA CYS A 48 -7.54 -3.14 -7.25
C CYS A 48 -7.48 -4.30 -6.27
N SER A 49 -8.65 -4.79 -5.83
CA SER A 49 -8.76 -5.97 -4.96
C SER A 49 -8.23 -7.23 -5.63
N ALA A 50 -8.55 -7.44 -6.92
CA ALA A 50 -8.04 -8.58 -7.67
C ALA A 50 -6.53 -8.49 -7.93
N LEU A 51 -6.01 -7.29 -8.23
CA LEU A 51 -4.58 -7.05 -8.45
C LEU A 51 -3.73 -7.25 -7.19
N GLU A 52 -4.32 -7.15 -6.00
CA GLU A 52 -3.63 -7.25 -4.70
C GLU A 52 -2.73 -8.50 -4.59
N ASN A 53 -3.12 -9.60 -5.23
CA ASN A 53 -2.42 -10.88 -5.17
C ASN A 53 -1.66 -11.22 -6.47
N GLU A 54 -1.63 -10.32 -7.44
CA GLU A 54 -1.07 -10.58 -8.76
C GLU A 54 0.19 -9.77 -9.02
N GLN A 55 1.21 -10.43 -9.57
CA GLN A 55 2.35 -9.72 -10.15
C GLN A 55 2.01 -9.30 -11.58
N TYR A 56 2.53 -8.17 -12.04
CA TYR A 56 2.26 -7.67 -13.39
C TYR A 56 3.44 -6.86 -13.94
N PRO A 57 3.48 -6.57 -15.25
CA PRO A 57 4.59 -5.86 -15.87
C PRO A 57 4.82 -4.47 -15.27
N VAL A 58 6.07 -4.00 -15.33
CA VAL A 58 6.50 -2.70 -14.80
C VAL A 58 5.67 -1.53 -15.33
N VAL A 59 5.23 -1.58 -16.59
CA VAL A 59 4.40 -0.53 -17.19
C VAL A 59 3.06 -0.35 -16.47
N LEU A 60 2.47 -1.43 -15.95
CA LEU A 60 1.23 -1.36 -15.17
C LEU A 60 1.52 -0.92 -13.72
N ILE A 61 2.67 -1.32 -13.15
CA ILE A 61 3.15 -0.78 -11.87
C ILE A 61 3.26 0.75 -11.95
N ASP A 62 3.90 1.27 -12.99
CA ASP A 62 4.11 2.70 -13.19
C ASP A 62 2.79 3.47 -13.32
N ALA A 63 1.82 2.91 -14.04
CA ALA A 63 0.51 3.50 -14.19
C ALA A 63 -0.28 3.54 -12.87
N LEU A 64 -0.22 2.47 -12.07
CA LEU A 64 -0.85 2.41 -10.75
C LEU A 64 -0.16 3.33 -9.74
N VAL A 65 1.17 3.43 -9.78
CA VAL A 65 1.93 4.39 -8.97
C VAL A 65 1.54 5.83 -9.32
N ALA A 66 1.50 6.18 -10.61
CA ALA A 66 1.07 7.51 -11.03
C ALA A 66 -0.40 7.81 -10.67
N ALA A 67 -1.27 6.80 -10.70
CA ALA A 67 -2.64 6.92 -10.20
C ALA A 67 -2.68 7.15 -8.68
N LEU A 68 -1.87 6.42 -7.91
CA LEU A 68 -1.77 6.55 -6.46
C LEU A 68 -1.28 7.95 -6.07
N GLU A 69 -0.19 8.42 -6.68
CA GLU A 69 0.38 9.74 -6.44
C GLU A 69 -0.65 10.85 -6.67
N ARG A 70 -1.44 10.76 -7.75
CA ARG A 70 -2.55 11.70 -8.00
C ARG A 70 -3.67 11.58 -6.97
N ALA A 71 -4.03 10.37 -6.55
CA ALA A 71 -5.05 10.18 -5.52
C ALA A 71 -4.60 10.69 -4.14
N LEU A 72 -3.30 10.76 -3.88
CA LEU A 72 -2.74 11.31 -2.64
C LEU A 72 -2.76 12.85 -2.59
N THR A 73 -2.96 13.55 -3.71
CA THR A 73 -2.99 15.03 -3.72
C THR A 73 -4.29 15.63 -3.21
N SER A 74 -5.32 14.82 -2.97
CA SER A 74 -6.65 15.29 -2.58
C SER A 74 -7.26 14.45 -1.46
N PRO A 75 -7.77 15.05 -0.37
CA PRO A 75 -8.47 14.32 0.68
C PRO A 75 -9.73 13.59 0.19
N GLN A 76 -10.39 14.09 -0.86
CA GLN A 76 -11.59 13.47 -1.41
C GLN A 76 -11.30 12.10 -2.05
N THR A 77 -10.05 11.81 -2.39
CA THR A 77 -9.61 10.56 -3.01
C THR A 77 -8.92 9.60 -2.05
N SER A 78 -9.08 9.77 -0.73
CA SER A 78 -8.49 8.87 0.28
C SER A 78 -8.85 7.39 0.05
N SER A 79 -10.12 7.09 -0.20
CA SER A 79 -10.58 5.72 -0.50
C SER A 79 -9.90 5.14 -1.75
N LYS A 80 -9.78 5.96 -2.80
CA LYS A 80 -9.11 5.59 -4.05
C LYS A 80 -7.61 5.34 -3.83
N ALA A 81 -6.95 6.17 -3.03
CA ALA A 81 -5.54 5.99 -2.68
C ALA A 81 -5.32 4.65 -1.94
N MET A 82 -6.20 4.29 -0.99
CA MET A 82 -6.14 3.00 -0.32
C MET A 82 -6.32 1.83 -1.30
N GLN A 83 -7.28 1.92 -2.22
CA GLN A 83 -7.50 0.88 -3.25
C GLN A 83 -6.27 0.71 -4.15
N LEU A 84 -5.70 1.81 -4.64
CA LEU A 84 -4.51 1.79 -5.49
C LEU A 84 -3.29 1.23 -4.74
N LEU A 85 -3.14 1.57 -3.47
CA LEU A 85 -2.09 0.99 -2.63
C LEU A 85 -2.27 -0.53 -2.48
N ARG A 86 -3.49 -1.02 -2.29
CA ARG A 86 -3.78 -2.46 -2.27
C ARG A 86 -3.42 -3.15 -3.58
N ALA A 87 -3.73 -2.53 -4.72
CA ALA A 87 -3.38 -3.07 -6.03
C ALA A 87 -1.86 -3.32 -6.18
N LEU A 88 -1.03 -2.53 -5.50
CA LEU A 88 0.43 -2.62 -5.54
C LEU A 88 1.01 -3.68 -4.57
N ALA A 89 0.19 -4.35 -3.75
CA ALA A 89 0.65 -5.21 -2.66
C ALA A 89 1.62 -6.33 -3.10
N ALA A 90 1.22 -7.17 -4.06
CA ALA A 90 2.06 -8.24 -4.62
C ALA A 90 3.33 -7.75 -5.33
N ASN A 91 3.42 -6.45 -5.62
CA ASN A 91 4.55 -5.79 -6.29
C ASN A 91 5.25 -4.78 -5.36
N SER A 92 4.97 -4.80 -4.05
CA SER A 92 5.42 -3.78 -3.11
C SER A 92 6.94 -3.75 -2.87
N HIS A 93 7.66 -4.83 -3.24
CA HIS A 93 9.12 -4.85 -3.25
C HIS A 93 9.73 -4.11 -4.46
N HIS A 94 8.94 -3.78 -5.50
CA HIS A 94 9.43 -3.15 -6.71
C HIS A 94 9.92 -1.73 -6.42
N ILE A 95 11.04 -1.31 -7.02
CA ILE A 95 11.72 -0.04 -6.70
C ILE A 95 10.81 1.18 -6.91
N HIS A 96 9.94 1.19 -7.91
CA HIS A 96 9.00 2.29 -8.15
C HIS A 96 7.92 2.37 -7.06
N VAL A 97 7.45 1.22 -6.56
CA VAL A 97 6.48 1.17 -5.45
C VAL A 97 7.13 1.63 -4.16
N LYS A 98 8.35 1.15 -3.87
CA LYS A 98 9.14 1.60 -2.71
C LYS A 98 9.33 3.12 -2.73
N ARG A 99 9.69 3.70 -3.88
CA ARG A 99 9.87 5.14 -4.04
C ARG A 99 8.56 5.92 -3.81
N ALA A 100 7.43 5.43 -4.30
CA ALA A 100 6.13 6.06 -4.07
C ALA A 100 5.76 6.04 -2.57
N ILE A 101 6.04 4.94 -1.88
CA ILE A 101 5.78 4.80 -0.43
C ILE A 101 6.76 5.67 0.37
N GLU A 102 8.03 5.77 -0.03
CA GLU A 102 8.99 6.70 0.56
C GLU A 102 8.52 8.15 0.44
N GLN A 103 8.03 8.56 -0.75
CA GLN A 103 7.44 9.88 -0.95
C GLN A 103 6.19 10.09 -0.07
N LEU A 104 5.31 9.09 0.04
CA LEU A 104 4.16 9.13 0.94
C LEU A 104 4.59 9.37 2.40
N LEU A 105 5.57 8.62 2.89
CA LEU A 105 6.10 8.74 4.25
C LEU A 105 6.98 9.99 4.46
N SER A 106 7.39 10.69 3.40
CA SER A 106 8.04 11.99 3.50
C SER A 106 7.08 13.14 3.84
N ASN A 107 5.77 12.90 3.69
CA ASN A 107 4.75 13.88 4.08
C ASN A 107 4.75 14.10 5.59
N LYS A 108 4.31 15.28 6.04
CA LYS A 108 4.23 15.60 7.48
C LYS A 108 3.25 14.72 8.24
N GLN A 109 2.18 14.28 7.58
CA GLN A 109 1.13 13.49 8.18
C GLN A 109 0.65 12.46 7.17
N VAL A 110 0.49 11.22 7.62
CA VAL A 110 -0.09 10.11 6.88
C VAL A 110 -1.23 9.55 7.71
N SER A 111 -2.40 9.35 7.10
CA SER A 111 -3.58 8.86 7.80
C SER A 111 -3.39 7.44 8.31
N SER A 112 -3.99 7.13 9.46
CA SER A 112 -3.97 5.77 10.03
C SER A 112 -4.45 4.71 9.04
N GLU A 113 -5.43 5.01 8.19
CA GLU A 113 -5.97 4.08 7.19
C GLU A 113 -4.92 3.68 6.12
N LEU A 114 -4.12 4.66 5.66
CA LEU A 114 -3.01 4.39 4.74
C LEU A 114 -1.90 3.59 5.44
N LEU A 115 -1.59 3.92 6.69
CA LEU A 115 -0.59 3.17 7.48
C LEU A 115 -1.02 1.71 7.70
N ILE A 116 -2.27 1.48 8.10
CA ILE A 116 -2.86 0.14 8.23
C ILE A 116 -2.78 -0.63 6.90
N THR A 117 -3.07 0.04 5.79
CA THR A 117 -2.96 -0.57 4.45
C THR A 117 -1.51 -0.93 4.11
N LEU A 118 -0.54 -0.06 4.44
CA LEU A 118 0.88 -0.33 4.23
C LEU A 118 1.33 -1.57 5.02
N SER A 119 1.10 -1.63 6.33
CA SER A 119 1.52 -2.80 7.14
C SER A 119 0.77 -4.07 6.79
N GLY A 120 -0.52 -3.96 6.41
CA GLY A 120 -1.36 -5.12 6.13
C GLY A 120 -1.20 -5.67 4.72
N ARG A 121 -0.71 -4.89 3.75
CA ARG A 121 -0.69 -5.26 2.32
C ARG A 121 0.63 -4.99 1.64
N CYS A 122 1.21 -3.81 1.83
CA CYS A 122 2.46 -3.39 1.18
C CYS A 122 3.69 -3.52 2.09
N TRP A 123 3.67 -4.45 3.05
CA TRP A 123 4.72 -4.56 4.07
C TRP A 123 6.11 -4.81 3.48
N GLN A 124 6.24 -5.40 2.29
CA GLN A 124 7.54 -5.63 1.66
C GLN A 124 8.24 -4.31 1.31
N ALA A 125 7.50 -3.22 1.08
CA ALA A 125 8.07 -1.90 0.88
C ALA A 125 8.71 -1.33 2.16
N LEU A 126 8.24 -1.79 3.33
CA LEU A 126 8.73 -1.43 4.66
C LEU A 126 9.88 -2.33 5.12
N ALA A 127 10.31 -3.33 4.34
CA ALA A 127 11.34 -4.30 4.72
C ALA A 127 12.78 -3.75 4.66
N ASP A 128 12.96 -2.51 5.09
CA ASP A 128 14.23 -1.79 5.23
C ASP A 128 14.20 -0.98 6.52
N GLU A 129 15.35 -0.84 7.22
CA GLU A 129 15.40 -0.17 8.53
C GLU A 129 14.91 1.27 8.44
N GLN A 130 15.36 2.03 7.43
CA GLN A 130 15.02 3.45 7.30
C GLN A 130 13.52 3.62 7.04
N MET A 131 12.97 2.81 6.14
CA MET A 131 11.54 2.82 5.81
C MET A 131 10.68 2.44 7.02
N LEU A 132 11.05 1.37 7.73
CA LEU A 132 10.27 0.90 8.87
C LEU A 132 10.34 1.85 10.07
N MET A 133 11.51 2.46 10.31
CA MET A 133 11.69 3.52 11.29
C MET A 133 10.77 4.72 10.99
N CYS A 134 10.81 5.22 9.76
CA CYS A 134 9.96 6.33 9.34
C CYS A 134 8.46 6.00 9.49
N TYR A 135 8.08 4.78 9.12
CA TYR A 135 6.73 4.27 9.29
C TYR A 135 6.29 4.22 10.77
N PHE A 136 7.15 3.77 11.68
CA PHE A 136 6.83 3.77 13.12
C PHE A 136 6.66 5.16 13.70
N GLU A 137 7.45 6.14 13.28
CA GLU A 137 7.26 7.54 13.69
C GLU A 137 5.89 8.05 13.22
N HIS A 138 5.47 7.73 12.00
CA HIS A 138 4.13 8.07 11.50
C HIS A 138 2.98 7.45 12.29
N LEU A 139 3.12 6.20 12.77
CA LEU A 139 2.12 5.60 13.64
C LEU A 139 1.97 6.37 14.95
N LEU A 140 3.07 6.87 15.51
CA LEU A 140 3.04 7.63 16.76
C LEU A 140 2.52 9.05 16.55
N CYS A 141 2.75 9.67 15.40
CA CYS A 141 2.17 10.97 15.06
C CYS A 141 0.64 10.98 14.99
N ASN A 142 -0.01 9.82 14.93
CA ASN A 142 -1.47 9.70 14.98
C ASN A 142 -2.01 9.56 16.42
N ASP A 143 -1.15 9.67 17.45
CA ASP A 143 -1.48 9.62 18.88
C ASP A 143 -2.28 8.36 19.32
N ASP A 144 -2.16 7.26 18.58
CA ASP A 144 -2.83 5.99 18.87
C ASP A 144 -1.81 4.90 19.20
N LEU A 145 -1.42 4.83 20.48
CA LEU A 145 -0.48 3.82 20.98
C LEU A 145 -1.02 2.39 20.90
N THR A 146 -2.36 2.22 20.93
CA THR A 146 -2.99 0.91 20.77
C THR A 146 -2.82 0.43 19.34
N LEU A 147 -3.03 1.29 18.35
CA LEU A 147 -2.77 1.00 16.94
C LEU A 147 -1.31 0.68 16.70
N PHE A 148 -0.38 1.51 17.21
CA PHE A 148 1.06 1.24 17.13
C PHE A 148 1.38 -0.16 17.67
N SER A 149 0.88 -0.47 18.86
CA SER A 149 1.17 -1.75 19.51
C SER A 149 0.61 -2.95 18.76
N SER A 150 -0.58 -2.80 18.17
CA SER A 150 -1.23 -3.85 17.39
C SER A 150 -0.49 -4.11 16.09
N ILE A 151 -0.19 -3.05 15.34
CA ILE A 151 0.56 -3.15 14.08
C ILE A 151 1.97 -3.68 14.32
N PHE A 152 2.66 -3.22 15.37
CA PHE A 152 3.98 -3.72 15.71
C PHE A 152 3.95 -5.24 15.95
N LYS A 153 3.00 -5.72 16.76
CA LYS A 153 2.81 -7.15 17.04
C LYS A 153 2.55 -7.95 15.77
N ASP A 154 1.72 -7.43 14.87
CA ASP A 154 1.42 -8.07 13.58
C ASP A 154 2.67 -8.12 12.69
N LEU A 155 3.41 -7.02 12.56
CA LEU A 155 4.60 -6.95 11.71
C LEU A 155 5.72 -7.90 12.19
N VAL A 156 5.94 -8.05 13.50
CA VAL A 156 6.95 -8.99 14.00
C VAL A 156 6.55 -10.46 13.83
N THR A 157 5.28 -10.76 13.52
CA THR A 157 4.90 -12.13 13.12
C THR A 157 5.49 -12.51 11.75
N ILE A 158 5.70 -11.54 10.86
CA ILE A 158 6.24 -11.74 9.51
C ILE A 158 7.75 -12.03 9.61
N PRO A 159 8.24 -13.23 9.19
CA PRO A 159 9.64 -13.62 9.37
C PRO A 159 10.65 -12.66 8.74
N LEU A 160 10.31 -12.07 7.59
CA LEU A 160 11.17 -11.13 6.88
C LEU A 160 11.22 -9.73 7.53
N ILE A 161 10.15 -9.30 8.19
CA ILE A 161 10.10 -7.99 8.86
C ILE A 161 10.65 -8.06 10.28
N ARG A 162 10.44 -9.18 10.98
CA ARG A 162 10.88 -9.39 12.37
C ARG A 162 12.31 -8.90 12.67
N PRO A 163 13.37 -9.28 11.92
CA PRO A 163 14.72 -8.81 12.20
C PRO A 163 14.85 -7.29 12.02
N VAL A 164 14.23 -6.72 10.99
CA VAL A 164 14.24 -5.28 10.70
C VAL A 164 13.54 -4.49 11.82
N ALA A 165 12.37 -4.97 12.28
CA ALA A 165 11.63 -4.37 13.38
C ALA A 165 12.44 -4.37 14.69
N PHE A 166 13.14 -5.47 14.99
CA PHE A 166 14.01 -5.51 16.17
C PHE A 166 15.26 -4.63 16.03
N GLN A 167 15.78 -4.45 14.83
CA GLN A 167 16.84 -3.49 14.55
C GLN A 167 16.37 -2.06 14.80
N CYS A 168 15.19 -1.69 14.29
CA CYS A 168 14.55 -0.39 14.54
C CYS A 168 14.41 -0.13 16.05
N ILE A 169 13.95 -1.12 16.81
CA ILE A 169 13.81 -1.02 18.27
C ILE A 169 15.14 -0.85 18.99
N ARG A 170 16.25 -1.32 18.44
CA ARG A 170 17.57 -1.19 19.08
C ARG A 170 18.33 0.04 18.61
N SER A 171 17.86 0.69 17.54
CA SER A 171 18.50 1.84 16.93
C SER A 171 18.67 2.98 17.95
N GLU A 172 19.80 3.67 17.92
CA GLU A 172 20.03 4.87 18.74
C GLU A 172 19.35 6.11 18.15
N ASN A 173 18.96 6.05 16.87
CA ASN A 173 18.38 7.16 16.11
C ASN A 173 16.85 7.28 16.26
N ARG A 174 16.25 6.62 17.26
CA ARG A 174 14.81 6.66 17.53
C ARG A 174 14.40 7.99 18.15
N SER A 175 13.20 8.48 17.85
CA SER A 175 12.63 9.61 18.59
C SER A 175 12.38 9.25 20.06
N PRO A 176 12.32 10.23 20.97
CA PRO A 176 11.90 9.99 22.36
C PRO A 176 10.51 9.35 22.46
N ALA A 177 9.59 9.72 21.57
CA ALA A 177 8.25 9.14 21.52
C ALA A 177 8.31 7.65 21.15
N LEU A 178 9.11 7.29 20.15
CA LEU A 178 9.31 5.90 19.76
C LEU A 178 10.01 5.08 20.84
N ALA A 179 11.02 5.65 21.51
CA ALA A 179 11.67 5.00 22.65
C ALA A 179 10.68 4.72 23.79
N GLN A 180 9.80 5.68 24.10
CA GLN A 180 8.75 5.52 25.12
C GLN A 180 7.72 4.45 24.72
N ALA A 181 7.22 4.49 23.48
CA ALA A 181 6.25 3.52 22.98
C ALA A 181 6.82 2.09 23.02
N ILE A 182 8.09 1.92 22.65
CA ILE A 182 8.82 0.66 22.76
C ILE A 182 8.94 0.23 24.23
N GLY A 183 9.27 1.13 25.15
CA GLY A 183 9.33 0.81 26.58
C GLY A 183 8.00 0.26 27.11
N GLN A 184 6.87 0.82 26.65
CA GLN A 184 5.53 0.35 27.02
C GLN A 184 5.19 -1.02 26.40
N LEU A 185 5.63 -1.30 25.17
CA LEU A 185 5.44 -2.61 24.54
C LEU A 185 5.98 -3.77 25.37
N PHE A 186 7.15 -3.58 25.99
CA PHE A 186 7.83 -4.61 26.78
C PHE A 186 7.52 -4.51 28.28
N GLY A 187 7.14 -3.34 28.79
CA GLY A 187 6.76 -3.14 30.19
C GLY A 187 5.37 -3.65 30.58
N GLN A 188 4.53 -3.99 29.60
CA GLN A 188 3.20 -4.60 29.83
C GLN A 188 3.22 -6.15 29.77
N SER A 189 4.40 -6.76 29.93
CA SER A 189 4.58 -8.23 29.97
C SER A 189 4.47 -8.76 31.39
#